data_AF-A0A8T8X268-F1
#
_entry.id   AF-A0A8T8X268-F1
#
_cell.length_a   1.000
_cell.length_b   1.000
_cell.length_c   1.000
_cell.angle_alpha   90.00
_cell.angle_beta   90.00
_cell.angle_gamma   90.00
#
_symmetry.space_group_name_H-M   'P 1'
#
loop_
_entity.id
_entity.type
_entity.pdbx_description
1 polymer ?
#
loop_
_entity_poly.entity_id
_entity_poly.type
_entity_poly.pdbx_seq_one_letter_code
_entity_poly.pdbx_strand_id
1 'polypeptide(L)'
;MLDPFPPPPEWLREAVEPWALYLNVPAVTEHAHEIILSFTGYLFIHYILSPCLSPLLFPRHYPNLSPRTKLNWDVHVVSLVQSTFINAMALWAMWVDEERSSMNAAERVYGYTGVCGLVSACAAGYFVYDLIVSAVYIKMFGVGMLFHAISALWVFSFGFRPFVNYYSSVFILYELSSPFLNIHWFLDKVNMTGSKLQWYNGMLLLFTFFSCRLVWGTWRSVDVYKDMWYALKQTWDATDVATALNQSVDITAQVFRTHDGSLSGGLDGARAQAQLELSKYANYTATGTPTWLVVTYVISNVVLNSLNYFWFSKMVETVLKRFRGPAAGEKEKGSKGAVTDSTTAEKLNHLKEDIAQKVVLEAASKLEQEEGSPFLEDVSEEKLASAVNMGLAEELRKRKAHVAAA
;
A
#
# COMPACT_ATOMS: atom_id res chain seq x y z
N MET A 1 23.01 -4.38 3.02
CA MET A 1 22.94 -4.74 4.45
C MET A 1 22.44 -6.17 4.57
N LEU A 2 23.01 -6.97 5.50
CA LEU A 2 22.56 -8.33 5.76
C LEU A 2 21.17 -8.37 6.38
N ASP A 3 20.48 -9.49 6.22
CA ASP A 3 19.24 -9.75 6.93
C ASP A 3 19.50 -9.78 8.46
N PRO A 4 18.77 -9.00 9.27
CA PRO A 4 18.87 -9.08 10.73
C PRO A 4 18.28 -10.38 11.32
N PHE A 5 17.47 -11.13 10.57
CA PHE A 5 16.93 -12.43 10.99
C PHE A 5 17.91 -13.57 10.70
N PRO A 6 17.95 -14.60 11.57
CA PRO A 6 18.77 -15.78 11.32
C PRO A 6 18.20 -16.58 10.12
N PRO A 7 19.05 -17.36 9.43
CA PRO A 7 18.58 -18.22 8.35
C PRO A 7 17.55 -19.25 8.85
N PRO A 8 16.72 -19.80 7.94
CA PRO A 8 15.68 -20.76 8.29
C PRO A 8 16.31 -22.06 8.82
N PRO A 9 15.56 -22.82 9.65
CA PRO A 9 15.96 -24.16 10.04
C PRO A 9 16.28 -25.03 8.83
N GLU A 10 17.29 -25.90 8.94
CA GLU A 10 17.78 -26.74 7.84
C GLU A 10 16.68 -27.56 7.17
N TRP A 11 15.78 -28.18 7.95
CA TRP A 11 14.64 -28.94 7.42
C TRP A 11 13.71 -28.11 6.52
N LEU A 12 13.54 -26.82 6.82
CA LEU A 12 12.68 -25.94 6.04
C LEU A 12 13.40 -25.52 4.76
N ARG A 13 14.70 -25.24 4.87
CA ARG A 13 15.56 -24.93 3.74
C ARG A 13 15.55 -26.07 2.72
N GLU A 14 15.81 -27.31 3.17
CA GLU A 14 15.81 -28.51 2.34
C GLU A 14 14.45 -28.78 1.67
N ALA A 15 13.34 -28.49 2.37
CA ALA A 15 12.01 -28.66 1.82
C ALA A 15 11.65 -27.61 0.75
N VAL A 16 12.14 -26.37 0.91
CA VAL A 16 11.78 -25.23 0.05
C VAL A 16 12.73 -25.08 -1.14
N GLU A 17 14.02 -25.36 -0.96
CA GLU A 17 15.05 -25.12 -1.97
C GLU A 17 14.76 -25.76 -3.33
N PRO A 18 14.33 -27.04 -3.45
CA PRO A 18 14.02 -27.63 -4.75
C PRO A 18 12.94 -26.85 -5.52
N TRP A 19 11.93 -26.34 -4.81
CA TRP A 19 10.86 -25.55 -5.40
C TRP A 19 11.31 -24.13 -5.72
N ALA A 20 12.10 -23.51 -4.84
CA ALA A 20 12.65 -22.18 -5.06
C ALA A 20 13.54 -22.16 -6.31
N LEU A 21 14.38 -23.18 -6.50
CA LEU A 21 15.21 -23.34 -7.69
C LEU A 21 14.37 -23.63 -8.94
N TYR A 22 13.39 -24.54 -8.85
CA TYR A 22 12.49 -24.87 -9.96
C TYR A 22 11.70 -23.64 -10.44
N LEU A 23 11.20 -22.85 -9.49
CA LEU A 23 10.49 -21.60 -9.74
C LEU A 23 11.43 -20.41 -9.94
N ASN A 24 12.75 -20.61 -10.04
CA ASN A 24 13.77 -19.58 -10.25
C ASN A 24 13.64 -18.37 -9.28
N VAL A 25 13.30 -18.61 -8.02
CA VAL A 25 13.19 -17.63 -6.92
C VAL A 25 14.13 -18.02 -5.77
N PRO A 26 15.46 -18.07 -6.02
CA PRO A 26 16.41 -18.68 -5.10
C PRO A 26 16.44 -18.04 -3.71
N ALA A 27 16.12 -16.75 -3.58
CA ALA A 27 16.13 -16.09 -2.28
C ALA A 27 14.96 -16.51 -1.38
N VAL A 28 13.90 -17.14 -1.91
CA VAL A 28 12.82 -17.71 -1.08
C VAL A 28 13.38 -18.75 -0.12
N THR A 29 14.44 -19.48 -0.50
CA THR A 29 15.09 -20.47 0.36
C THR A 29 15.58 -19.84 1.67
N GLU A 30 16.12 -18.61 1.63
CA GLU A 30 16.62 -17.91 2.82
C GLU A 30 15.48 -17.21 3.59
N HIS A 31 14.43 -16.76 2.91
CA HIS A 31 13.34 -16.00 3.53
C HIS A 31 12.04 -16.80 3.78
N ALA A 32 12.04 -18.12 3.57
CA ALA A 32 10.84 -18.95 3.66
C ALA A 32 10.16 -18.84 5.03
N HIS A 33 10.97 -18.86 6.09
CA HIS A 33 10.50 -18.74 7.45
C HIS A 33 9.87 -17.37 7.72
N GLU A 34 10.44 -16.28 7.21
CA GLU A 34 9.88 -14.93 7.33
C GLU A 34 8.53 -14.80 6.61
N ILE A 35 8.40 -15.35 5.40
CA ILE A 35 7.13 -15.37 4.66
C ILE A 35 6.06 -16.12 5.47
N ILE A 36 6.40 -17.30 5.99
CA ILE A 36 5.49 -18.14 6.79
C ILE A 36 5.12 -17.43 8.10
N LEU A 37 6.10 -16.88 8.81
CA LEU A 37 5.88 -16.16 10.07
C LEU A 37 5.01 -14.91 9.86
N SER A 38 5.26 -14.16 8.80
CA SER A 38 4.45 -13.00 8.44
C SER A 38 3.01 -13.40 8.11
N PHE A 39 2.82 -14.39 7.24
CA PHE A 39 1.49 -14.89 6.87
C PHE A 39 0.71 -15.42 8.08
N THR A 40 1.33 -16.30 8.87
CA THR A 40 0.70 -16.88 10.07
C THR A 40 0.47 -15.83 11.15
N GLY A 41 1.35 -14.83 11.27
CA GLY A 41 1.17 -13.67 12.14
C GLY A 41 -0.09 -12.88 11.78
N TYR A 42 -0.35 -12.63 10.50
CA TYR A 42 -1.57 -11.93 10.07
C TYR A 42 -2.83 -12.77 10.24
N LEU A 43 -2.77 -14.10 10.04
CA LEU A 43 -3.86 -14.99 10.40
C LEU A 43 -4.15 -14.96 11.92
N PHE A 44 -3.10 -14.98 12.74
CA PHE A 44 -3.23 -14.85 14.19
C PHE A 44 -3.88 -13.51 14.58
N ILE A 45 -3.46 -12.41 13.94
CA ILE A 45 -4.03 -11.09 14.21
C ILE A 45 -5.52 -11.06 13.84
N HIS A 46 -5.88 -11.57 12.65
CA HIS A 46 -7.26 -11.61 12.16
C HIS A 46 -8.14 -12.46 13.08
N TYR A 47 -7.78 -13.71 13.32
CA TYR A 47 -8.71 -14.68 13.91
C TYR A 47 -8.65 -14.76 15.44
N ILE A 48 -7.54 -14.31 16.06
CA ILE A 48 -7.33 -14.44 17.50
C ILE A 48 -7.15 -13.07 18.14
N LEU A 49 -6.12 -12.32 17.74
CA LEU A 49 -5.77 -11.08 18.44
C LEU A 49 -6.87 -10.02 18.34
N SER A 50 -7.35 -9.71 17.13
CA SER A 50 -8.35 -8.66 16.94
C SER A 50 -9.70 -9.00 17.60
N PRO A 51 -10.26 -10.21 17.44
CA PRO A 51 -11.52 -10.58 18.11
C PRO A 51 -11.41 -10.65 19.63
N CYS A 52 -10.22 -10.91 20.19
CA CYS A 52 -10.01 -10.90 21.64
C CYS A 52 -9.77 -9.48 22.19
N LEU A 53 -8.99 -8.67 21.48
CA LEU A 53 -8.57 -7.35 21.94
C LEU A 53 -9.61 -6.25 21.65
N SER A 54 -10.32 -6.33 20.53
CA SER A 54 -11.31 -5.32 20.13
C SER A 54 -12.49 -5.17 21.10
N PRO A 55 -13.07 -6.24 21.68
CA PRO A 55 -14.05 -6.12 22.76
C PRO A 55 -13.49 -5.48 24.03
N LEU A 56 -12.18 -5.65 24.31
CA LEU A 56 -11.53 -5.08 25.49
C LEU A 56 -11.26 -3.58 25.31
N LEU A 57 -10.76 -3.18 24.13
CA LEU A 57 -10.45 -1.79 23.81
C LEU A 57 -11.71 -0.96 23.49
N PHE A 58 -12.70 -1.57 22.83
CA PHE A 58 -13.93 -0.91 22.38
C PHE A 58 -15.20 -1.64 22.85
N PRO A 59 -15.39 -1.81 24.17
CA PRO A 59 -16.46 -2.64 24.74
C PRO A 59 -17.87 -2.16 24.38
N ARG A 60 -18.04 -0.86 24.12
CA ARG A 60 -19.32 -0.25 23.75
C ARG A 60 -19.64 -0.37 22.26
N HIS A 61 -18.63 -0.58 21.41
CA HIS A 61 -18.79 -0.52 19.96
C HIS A 61 -18.67 -1.92 19.34
N TYR A 62 -17.51 -2.58 19.47
CA TYR A 62 -17.21 -3.82 18.74
C TYR A 62 -18.25 -4.94 18.97
N PRO A 63 -18.67 -5.27 20.21
CA PRO A 63 -19.64 -6.34 20.44
C PRO A 63 -21.00 -6.12 19.74
N ASN A 64 -21.38 -4.85 19.55
CA ASN A 64 -22.66 -4.45 18.95
C ASN A 64 -22.63 -4.37 17.42
N LEU A 65 -21.45 -4.53 16.80
CA LEU A 65 -21.31 -4.53 15.34
C LEU A 65 -21.92 -5.79 14.70
N SER A 66 -22.42 -5.64 13.48
CA SER A 66 -22.88 -6.77 12.67
C SER A 66 -21.74 -7.76 12.37
N PRO A 67 -22.00 -9.05 12.12
CA PRO A 67 -20.95 -10.01 11.79
C PRO A 67 -20.07 -9.58 10.60
N ARG A 68 -20.68 -8.99 9.56
CA ARG A 68 -19.95 -8.44 8.40
C ARG A 68 -19.03 -7.28 8.81
N THR A 69 -19.51 -6.37 9.65
CA THR A 69 -18.73 -5.22 10.10
C THR A 69 -17.62 -5.62 11.07
N LYS A 70 -17.82 -6.67 11.89
CA LYS A 70 -16.77 -7.26 12.73
C LYS A 70 -15.65 -7.86 11.88
N LEU A 71 -16.00 -8.65 10.87
CA LEU A 71 -15.02 -9.18 9.92
C LEU A 71 -14.22 -8.04 9.25
N ASN A 72 -14.91 -7.01 8.77
CA ASN A 72 -14.22 -5.87 8.16
C ASN A 72 -13.35 -5.12 9.18
N TRP A 73 -13.81 -4.98 10.43
CA TRP A 73 -13.03 -4.41 11.52
C TRP A 73 -11.73 -5.19 11.75
N ASP A 74 -11.81 -6.52 11.82
CA ASP A 74 -10.65 -7.38 12.05
C ASP A 74 -9.64 -7.29 10.89
N VAL A 75 -10.12 -7.17 9.64
CA VAL A 75 -9.28 -6.91 8.47
C VAL A 75 -8.62 -5.54 8.53
N HIS A 76 -9.34 -4.48 8.95
CA HIS A 76 -8.77 -3.15 9.17
C HIS A 76 -7.71 -3.15 10.29
N VAL A 77 -7.85 -3.98 11.32
CA VAL A 77 -6.80 -4.14 12.36
C VAL A 77 -5.56 -4.76 11.75
N VAL A 78 -5.69 -5.82 10.94
CA VAL A 78 -4.56 -6.43 10.25
C VAL A 78 -3.88 -5.43 9.31
N SER A 79 -4.65 -4.70 8.50
CA SER A 79 -4.13 -3.68 7.59
C SER A 79 -3.41 -2.56 8.33
N LEU A 80 -3.93 -2.08 9.46
CA LEU A 80 -3.28 -1.05 10.28
C LEU A 80 -1.94 -1.55 10.84
N VAL A 81 -1.89 -2.78 11.36
CA VAL A 81 -0.65 -3.37 11.90
C VAL A 81 0.37 -3.56 10.79
N GLN A 82 -0.01 -4.20 9.68
CA GLN A 82 0.87 -4.41 8.53
C GLN A 82 1.42 -3.10 8.00
N SER A 83 0.54 -2.16 7.63
CA SER A 83 0.96 -0.92 6.98
C SER A 83 1.86 -0.08 7.91
N THR A 84 1.59 -0.05 9.21
CA THR A 84 2.50 0.63 10.15
C THR A 84 3.86 -0.07 10.23
N PHE A 85 3.88 -1.40 10.38
CA PHE A 85 5.09 -2.19 10.51
C PHE A 85 5.97 -2.14 9.25
N ILE A 86 5.38 -2.41 8.08
CA ILE A 86 6.14 -2.55 6.84
C ILE A 86 6.69 -1.22 6.35
N ASN A 87 5.97 -0.11 6.55
CA ASN A 87 6.48 1.22 6.23
C ASN A 87 7.62 1.62 7.16
N ALA A 88 7.52 1.32 8.46
CA ALA A 88 8.62 1.57 9.39
C ALA A 88 9.88 0.78 9.00
N MET A 89 9.72 -0.50 8.65
CA MET A 89 10.81 -1.34 8.18
C MET A 89 11.40 -0.83 6.86
N ALA A 90 10.56 -0.43 5.90
CA ALA A 90 11.01 0.06 4.61
C ALA A 90 11.77 1.38 4.73
N LEU A 91 11.28 2.33 5.54
CA LEU A 91 11.97 3.59 5.80
C LEU A 91 13.30 3.36 6.53
N TRP A 92 13.33 2.43 7.50
CA TRP A 92 14.56 2.03 8.16
C TRP A 92 15.56 1.42 7.18
N ALA A 93 15.13 0.48 6.34
CA ALA A 93 15.96 -0.13 5.30
C ALA A 93 16.51 0.93 4.33
N MET A 94 15.68 1.87 3.89
CA MET A 94 16.11 2.93 2.99
C MET A 94 17.10 3.91 3.62
N TRP A 95 17.04 4.08 4.95
CA TRP A 95 17.91 5.00 5.68
C TRP A 95 19.25 4.36 6.07
N VAL A 96 19.26 3.07 6.44
CA VAL A 96 20.42 2.38 7.01
C VAL A 96 21.17 1.53 5.97
N ASP A 97 20.50 1.02 4.93
CA ASP A 97 21.13 0.16 3.92
C ASP A 97 21.96 1.01 2.93
N GLU A 98 23.19 1.32 3.32
CA GLU A 98 24.15 2.06 2.50
C GLU A 98 24.43 1.34 1.17
N GLU A 99 24.54 0.01 1.20
CA GLU A 99 24.78 -0.82 0.00
C GLU A 99 23.67 -0.61 -1.02
N ARG A 100 22.41 -0.74 -0.58
CA ARG A 100 21.25 -0.44 -1.40
C ARG A 100 21.34 0.98 -1.97
N SER A 101 21.62 1.99 -1.15
CA SER A 101 21.67 3.38 -1.61
C SER A 101 22.78 3.66 -2.64
N SER A 102 23.86 2.86 -2.61
CA SER A 102 25.00 2.99 -3.53
C SER A 102 24.81 2.30 -4.88
N MET A 103 23.74 1.52 -5.07
CA MET A 103 23.54 0.70 -6.28
C MET A 103 23.38 1.53 -7.57
N ASN A 104 24.15 1.16 -8.58
CA ASN A 104 23.99 1.65 -9.94
C ASN A 104 22.76 1.06 -10.65
N ALA A 105 22.45 1.48 -11.88
CA ALA A 105 21.25 1.05 -12.60
C ALA A 105 21.14 -0.46 -12.82
N ALA A 106 22.26 -1.15 -13.10
CA ALA A 106 22.24 -2.60 -13.27
C ALA A 106 22.09 -3.31 -11.90
N GLU A 107 22.79 -2.82 -10.88
CA GLU A 107 22.69 -3.36 -9.51
C GLU A 107 21.29 -3.17 -8.91
N ARG A 108 20.56 -2.10 -9.26
CA ARG A 108 19.16 -1.94 -8.82
C ARG A 108 18.21 -2.99 -9.41
N VAL A 109 18.55 -3.56 -10.56
CA VAL A 109 17.79 -4.67 -11.14
C VAL A 109 18.26 -6.00 -10.58
N TYR A 110 19.56 -6.27 -10.59
CA TYR A 110 20.09 -7.61 -10.35
C TYR A 110 20.64 -7.84 -8.94
N GLY A 111 20.99 -6.77 -8.24
CA GLY A 111 21.60 -6.80 -6.92
C GLY A 111 20.62 -7.23 -5.85
N TYR A 112 21.16 -7.80 -4.78
CA TYR A 112 20.41 -8.31 -3.65
C TYR A 112 20.93 -7.69 -2.34
N THR A 113 20.02 -7.34 -1.44
CA THR A 113 20.38 -7.14 -0.02
C THR A 113 19.42 -7.92 0.85
N GLY A 114 19.95 -8.51 1.93
CA GLY A 114 19.15 -9.31 2.87
C GLY A 114 17.99 -8.52 3.47
N VAL A 115 18.20 -7.23 3.79
CA VAL A 115 17.13 -6.36 4.30
C VAL A 115 16.00 -6.13 3.29
N CYS A 116 16.32 -5.90 2.02
CA CYS A 116 15.31 -5.82 0.97
C CYS A 116 14.60 -7.17 0.78
N GLY A 117 15.33 -8.27 0.92
CA GLY A 117 14.78 -9.62 0.99
C GLY A 117 13.75 -9.79 2.11
N LEU A 118 14.08 -9.36 3.34
CA LEU A 118 13.20 -9.36 4.50
C LEU A 118 11.95 -8.50 4.30
N VAL A 119 12.10 -7.29 3.74
CA VAL A 119 10.96 -6.43 3.37
C VAL A 119 10.06 -7.14 2.37
N SER A 120 10.63 -7.74 1.32
CA SER A 120 9.90 -8.55 0.36
C SER A 120 9.21 -9.75 1.00
N ALA A 121 9.85 -10.43 1.96
CA ALA A 121 9.31 -11.57 2.68
C ALA A 121 8.08 -11.22 3.53
N CYS A 122 8.20 -10.14 4.30
CA CYS A 122 7.11 -9.62 5.12
C CYS A 122 5.95 -9.09 4.25
N ALA A 123 6.26 -8.42 3.14
CA ALA A 123 5.26 -7.98 2.17
C ALA A 123 4.56 -9.18 1.49
N ALA A 124 5.31 -10.18 1.04
CA ALA A 124 4.75 -11.37 0.40
C ALA A 124 3.85 -12.16 1.36
N GLY A 125 4.27 -12.37 2.61
CA GLY A 125 3.45 -13.04 3.62
C GLY A 125 2.11 -12.33 3.86
N TYR A 126 2.12 -10.99 3.93
CA TYR A 126 0.89 -10.20 3.96
C TYR A 126 0.06 -10.32 2.69
N PHE A 127 0.66 -10.19 1.50
CA PHE A 127 -0.10 -10.21 0.25
C PHE A 127 -0.68 -11.61 -0.06
N VAL A 128 -0.10 -12.69 0.46
CA VAL A 128 -0.74 -14.01 0.48
C VAL A 128 -2.00 -13.98 1.34
N TYR A 129 -1.93 -13.41 2.55
CA TYR A 129 -3.10 -13.22 3.40
C TYR A 129 -4.16 -12.34 2.71
N ASP A 130 -3.75 -11.21 2.13
CA ASP A 130 -4.63 -10.25 1.47
C ASP A 130 -5.31 -10.87 0.24
N LEU A 131 -4.58 -11.68 -0.54
CA LEU A 131 -5.13 -12.43 -1.66
C LEU A 131 -6.20 -13.42 -1.21
N ILE A 132 -5.95 -14.19 -0.15
CA ILE A 132 -6.92 -15.16 0.38
C ILE A 132 -8.18 -14.43 0.88
N VAL A 133 -8.02 -13.37 1.67
CA VAL A 133 -9.13 -12.60 2.23
C VAL A 133 -9.93 -11.92 1.12
N SER A 134 -9.26 -11.27 0.17
CA SER A 134 -9.91 -10.61 -0.98
C SER A 134 -10.63 -11.60 -1.90
N ALA A 135 -10.08 -12.81 -2.11
CA ALA A 135 -10.72 -13.85 -2.90
C ALA A 135 -11.94 -14.46 -2.20
N VAL A 136 -11.81 -14.83 -0.93
CA VAL A 136 -12.91 -15.44 -0.13
C VAL A 136 -14.05 -14.45 0.06
N TYR A 137 -13.72 -13.18 0.35
CA TYR A 137 -14.69 -12.12 0.63
C TYR A 137 -14.83 -11.12 -0.52
N ILE A 138 -14.72 -11.59 -1.77
CA ILE A 138 -14.80 -10.74 -2.98
C ILE A 138 -16.11 -9.94 -3.07
N LYS A 139 -17.22 -10.48 -2.53
CA LYS A 139 -18.51 -9.77 -2.47
C LYS A 139 -18.53 -8.62 -1.45
N MET A 140 -17.51 -8.53 -0.60
CA MET A 140 -17.35 -7.47 0.40
C MET A 140 -16.30 -6.45 -0.04
N PHE A 141 -15.13 -6.92 -0.51
CA PHE A 141 -14.00 -6.06 -0.91
C PHE A 141 -13.99 -5.69 -2.40
N GLY A 142 -14.78 -6.36 -3.24
CA GLY A 142 -14.85 -6.08 -4.66
C GLY A 142 -13.66 -6.61 -5.46
N VAL A 143 -13.78 -6.53 -6.78
CA VAL A 143 -12.81 -7.12 -7.73
C VAL A 143 -11.52 -6.30 -7.80
N GLY A 144 -11.59 -5.00 -7.50
CA GLY A 144 -10.42 -4.11 -7.52
C GLY A 144 -9.37 -4.52 -6.49
N MET A 145 -9.81 -4.86 -5.27
CA MET A 145 -8.90 -5.35 -4.22
C MET A 145 -8.32 -6.72 -4.53
N LEU A 146 -9.06 -7.58 -5.25
CA LEU A 146 -8.50 -8.84 -5.73
C LEU A 146 -7.36 -8.61 -6.74
N PHE A 147 -7.55 -7.72 -7.72
CA PHE A 147 -6.48 -7.37 -8.66
C PHE A 147 -5.31 -6.66 -7.98
N HIS A 148 -5.57 -5.84 -6.97
CA HIS A 148 -4.54 -5.26 -6.11
C HIS A 148 -3.71 -6.37 -5.46
N ALA A 149 -4.35 -7.29 -4.73
CA ALA A 149 -3.67 -8.37 -4.01
C ALA A 149 -2.85 -9.28 -4.95
N ILE A 150 -3.42 -9.67 -6.11
CA ILE A 150 -2.70 -10.46 -7.13
C ILE A 150 -1.48 -9.71 -7.65
N SER A 151 -1.65 -8.44 -8.05
CA SER A 151 -0.58 -7.64 -8.64
C SER A 151 0.53 -7.35 -7.63
N ALA A 152 0.15 -7.03 -6.39
CA ALA A 152 1.08 -6.77 -5.29
C ALA A 152 1.89 -8.03 -4.95
N LEU A 153 1.23 -9.17 -4.75
CA LEU A 153 1.92 -10.43 -4.50
C LEU A 153 2.88 -10.78 -5.65
N TRP A 154 2.47 -10.58 -6.90
CA TRP A 154 3.30 -10.85 -8.07
C TRP A 154 4.56 -9.99 -8.11
N VAL A 155 4.44 -8.67 -7.94
CA VAL A 155 5.61 -7.77 -8.00
C VAL A 155 6.58 -8.00 -6.83
N PHE A 156 6.08 -8.26 -5.62
CA PHE A 156 6.94 -8.54 -4.46
C PHE A 156 7.61 -9.91 -4.53
N SER A 157 6.97 -10.89 -5.17
CA SER A 157 7.57 -12.21 -5.41
C SER A 157 8.81 -12.15 -6.30
N PHE A 158 8.89 -11.15 -7.19
CA PHE A 158 10.08 -10.99 -8.02
C PHE A 158 11.32 -10.56 -7.25
N GLY A 159 11.16 -9.89 -6.11
CA GLY A 159 12.29 -9.52 -5.24
C GLY A 159 13.08 -10.71 -4.68
N PHE A 160 12.57 -11.94 -4.84
CA PHE A 160 13.30 -13.17 -4.49
C PHE A 160 14.13 -13.77 -5.64
N ARG A 161 14.10 -13.11 -6.80
CA ARG A 161 15.01 -13.32 -7.93
C ARG A 161 16.05 -12.20 -7.92
N PRO A 162 17.16 -12.30 -8.67
CA PRO A 162 17.96 -11.12 -9.00
C PRO A 162 17.20 -10.22 -9.98
N PHE A 163 16.06 -9.71 -9.53
CA PHE A 163 15.18 -8.83 -10.27
C PHE A 163 14.45 -7.90 -9.30
N VAL A 164 14.80 -6.62 -9.34
CA VAL A 164 14.19 -5.48 -8.64
C VAL A 164 14.07 -5.62 -7.12
N ASN A 165 14.94 -6.42 -6.48
CA ASN A 165 14.99 -6.54 -5.02
C ASN A 165 15.16 -5.17 -4.32
N TYR A 166 15.99 -4.28 -4.89
CA TYR A 166 16.15 -2.87 -4.47
C TYR A 166 14.83 -2.11 -4.30
N TYR A 167 13.85 -2.42 -5.15
CA TYR A 167 12.60 -1.68 -5.25
C TYR A 167 11.53 -2.17 -4.26
N SER A 168 11.77 -3.27 -3.54
CA SER A 168 10.88 -3.76 -2.48
C SER A 168 10.56 -2.68 -1.44
N SER A 169 11.61 -2.07 -0.85
CA SER A 169 11.48 -1.00 0.14
C SER A 169 10.93 0.30 -0.46
N VAL A 170 10.95 0.45 -1.79
CA VAL A 170 10.54 1.67 -2.49
C VAL A 170 9.05 1.65 -2.81
N PHE A 171 8.56 0.54 -3.38
CA PHE A 171 7.14 0.39 -3.76
C PHE A 171 6.25 0.02 -2.58
N ILE A 172 6.79 -0.55 -1.50
CA ILE A 172 5.96 -0.82 -0.32
C ILE A 172 5.49 0.46 0.38
N LEU A 173 6.17 1.59 0.15
CA LEU A 173 5.76 2.91 0.65
C LEU A 173 4.42 3.41 0.08
N TYR A 174 3.85 2.73 -0.91
CA TYR A 174 2.47 2.97 -1.31
C TYR A 174 1.49 2.75 -0.15
N GLU A 175 1.85 1.89 0.80
CA GLU A 175 1.08 1.64 2.01
C GLU A 175 1.16 2.78 3.04
N LEU A 176 1.96 3.83 2.82
CA LEU A 176 2.17 4.88 3.83
C LEU A 176 0.90 5.68 4.16
N SER A 177 -0.07 5.71 3.24
CA SER A 177 -1.39 6.30 3.49
C SER A 177 -2.35 5.35 4.23
N SER A 178 -2.12 4.04 4.17
CA SER A 178 -3.03 3.01 4.70
C SER A 178 -3.27 3.11 6.23
N PRO A 179 -2.30 3.51 7.08
CA PRO A 179 -2.59 3.73 8.51
C PRO A 179 -3.67 4.80 8.72
N PHE A 180 -3.59 5.92 7.99
CA PHE A 180 -4.56 7.01 8.09
C PHE A 180 -5.93 6.59 7.55
N LEU A 181 -5.96 5.75 6.51
CA LEU A 181 -7.20 5.18 5.96
C LEU A 181 -7.92 4.33 7.02
N ASN A 182 -7.19 3.41 7.65
CA ASN A 182 -7.72 2.54 8.70
C ASN A 182 -8.20 3.34 9.92
N ILE A 183 -7.41 4.33 10.37
CA ILE A 183 -7.83 5.22 11.47
C ILE A 183 -9.10 5.99 11.09
N HIS A 184 -9.20 6.47 9.85
CA HIS A 184 -10.40 7.20 9.38
C HIS A 184 -11.64 6.31 9.46
N TRP A 185 -11.52 5.07 9.01
CA TRP A 185 -12.56 4.04 9.07
C TRP A 185 -12.97 3.73 10.51
N PHE A 186 -12.00 3.51 11.42
CA PHE A 186 -12.30 3.22 12.81
C PHE A 186 -13.05 4.36 13.49
N LEU A 187 -12.67 5.62 13.22
CA LEU A 187 -13.35 6.80 13.77
C LEU A 187 -14.83 6.86 13.34
N ASP A 188 -15.16 6.42 12.12
CA ASP A 188 -16.54 6.29 11.69
C ASP A 188 -17.30 5.22 12.51
N LYS A 189 -16.68 4.05 12.72
CA LYS A 189 -17.33 2.93 13.43
C LYS A 189 -17.47 3.12 14.94
N VAL A 190 -16.68 4.01 15.54
CA VAL A 190 -16.81 4.37 16.97
C VAL A 190 -17.66 5.62 17.21
N ASN A 191 -18.46 6.04 16.23
CA ASN A 191 -19.34 7.23 16.29
C ASN A 191 -18.58 8.55 16.51
N MET A 192 -17.36 8.66 15.98
CA MET A 192 -16.55 9.88 16.00
C MET A 192 -16.57 10.62 14.64
N THR A 193 -17.56 10.31 13.80
CA THR A 193 -17.76 10.95 12.50
C THR A 193 -17.94 12.46 12.65
N GLY A 194 -17.15 13.26 11.92
CA GLY A 194 -17.17 14.73 11.99
C GLY A 194 -16.32 15.34 13.11
N SER A 195 -15.68 14.53 13.95
CA SER A 195 -14.81 15.04 15.02
C SER A 195 -13.56 15.75 14.47
N LYS A 196 -12.96 16.64 15.28
CA LYS A 196 -11.68 17.30 14.94
C LYS A 196 -10.57 16.27 14.66
N LEU A 197 -10.56 15.16 15.42
CA LEU A 197 -9.60 14.08 15.23
C LEU A 197 -9.74 13.43 13.84
N GLN A 198 -10.97 13.11 13.44
CA GLN A 198 -11.23 12.54 12.11
C GLN A 198 -10.88 13.53 11.01
N TRP A 199 -11.07 14.83 11.23
CA TRP A 199 -10.67 15.85 10.25
C TRP A 199 -9.16 15.94 10.06
N TYR A 200 -8.38 16.04 11.14
CA TYR A 200 -6.91 16.05 11.05
C TYR A 200 -6.38 14.76 10.42
N ASN A 201 -6.94 13.61 10.80
CA ASN A 201 -6.60 12.34 10.17
C ASN A 201 -6.95 12.32 8.68
N GLY A 202 -8.12 12.84 8.29
CA GLY A 202 -8.53 12.98 6.90
C GLY A 202 -7.57 13.86 6.09
N MET A 203 -7.07 14.97 6.65
CA MET A 203 -6.04 15.77 5.98
C MET A 203 -4.75 14.99 5.76
N LEU A 204 -4.28 14.28 6.78
CA LEU A 204 -3.07 13.44 6.70
C LEU A 204 -3.26 12.31 5.69
N LEU A 205 -4.43 11.68 5.65
CA LEU A 205 -4.78 10.66 4.67
C LEU A 205 -4.68 11.22 3.24
N LEU A 206 -5.36 12.32 2.95
CA LEU A 206 -5.35 12.91 1.60
C LEU A 206 -3.92 13.33 1.18
N PHE A 207 -3.18 13.98 2.09
CA PHE A 207 -1.81 14.42 1.83
C PHE A 207 -0.86 13.25 1.58
N THR A 208 -0.90 12.24 2.45
CA THR A 208 -0.02 11.07 2.33
C THR A 208 -0.39 10.24 1.11
N PHE A 209 -1.68 10.02 0.83
CA PHE A 209 -2.14 9.30 -0.36
C PHE A 209 -1.63 9.96 -1.65
N PHE A 210 -1.83 11.28 -1.79
CA PHE A 210 -1.30 12.01 -2.94
C PHE A 210 0.22 11.92 -3.04
N SER A 211 0.93 12.13 -1.93
CA SER A 211 2.39 12.19 -1.93
C SER A 211 3.04 10.83 -2.21
N CYS A 212 2.64 9.77 -1.49
CA CYS A 212 3.28 8.46 -1.60
C CYS A 212 2.81 7.65 -2.82
N ARG A 213 1.51 7.70 -3.17
CA ARG A 213 0.98 6.87 -4.27
C ARG A 213 1.07 7.56 -5.62
N LEU A 214 0.70 8.84 -5.71
CA LEU A 214 0.60 9.54 -7.00
C LEU A 214 1.93 10.19 -7.40
N VAL A 215 2.60 10.88 -6.48
CA VAL A 215 3.86 11.56 -6.80
C VAL A 215 5.04 10.60 -6.72
N TRP A 216 5.33 10.08 -5.52
CA TRP A 216 6.46 9.17 -5.30
C TRP A 216 6.30 7.88 -6.11
N GLY A 217 5.14 7.25 -6.03
CA GLY A 217 4.86 6.01 -6.75
C GLY A 217 5.06 6.11 -8.26
N THR A 218 4.48 7.13 -8.89
CA THR A 218 4.65 7.35 -10.34
C THR A 218 6.10 7.65 -10.71
N TRP A 219 6.79 8.49 -9.93
CA TRP A 219 8.20 8.76 -10.18
C TRP A 219 9.04 7.48 -10.08
N ARG A 220 8.87 6.69 -9.03
CA ARG A 220 9.61 5.43 -8.85
C ARG A 220 9.24 4.36 -9.88
N SER A 221 8.01 4.37 -10.37
CA SER A 221 7.58 3.55 -11.51
C SER A 221 8.37 3.90 -12.78
N VAL A 222 8.59 5.18 -13.06
CA VAL A 222 9.44 5.61 -14.19
C VAL A 222 10.90 5.18 -14.00
N ASP A 223 11.44 5.29 -12.79
CA ASP A 223 12.82 4.86 -12.50
C ASP A 223 13.00 3.35 -12.73
N VAL A 224 12.10 2.51 -12.19
CA VAL A 224 12.21 1.05 -12.39
C VAL A 224 12.01 0.67 -13.85
N TYR A 225 11.15 1.38 -14.60
CA TYR A 225 10.98 1.12 -16.03
C TYR A 225 12.23 1.44 -16.85
N LYS A 226 12.95 2.52 -16.50
CA LYS A 226 14.25 2.84 -17.12
C LYS A 226 15.25 1.74 -16.82
N ASP A 227 15.38 1.34 -15.56
CA ASP A 227 16.32 0.29 -15.14
C ASP A 227 16.02 -1.07 -15.79
N MET A 228 14.74 -1.48 -15.83
CA MET A 228 14.30 -2.68 -16.56
C MET A 228 14.59 -2.58 -18.06
N TRP A 229 14.40 -1.41 -18.68
CA TRP A 229 14.71 -1.21 -20.09
C TRP A 229 16.21 -1.36 -20.37
N TYR A 230 17.07 -0.79 -19.52
CA TYR A 230 18.51 -0.98 -19.62
C TYR A 230 18.90 -2.47 -19.49
N ALA A 231 18.32 -3.18 -18.52
CA ALA A 231 18.56 -4.61 -18.31
C ALA A 231 18.08 -5.47 -19.50
N LEU A 232 16.91 -5.17 -20.09
CA LEU A 232 16.42 -5.84 -21.29
C LEU A 232 17.32 -5.59 -22.49
N LYS A 233 17.74 -4.33 -22.69
CA LYS A 233 18.61 -3.97 -23.80
C LYS A 233 19.93 -4.73 -23.71
N GLN A 234 20.53 -4.80 -22.52
CA GLN A 234 21.73 -5.60 -22.26
C GLN A 234 21.51 -7.08 -22.57
N THR A 235 20.35 -7.63 -22.21
CA THR A 235 20.00 -9.04 -22.46
C THR A 235 19.88 -9.32 -23.96
N TRP A 236 19.21 -8.44 -24.70
CA TRP A 236 19.07 -8.57 -26.16
C TRP A 236 20.40 -8.43 -26.88
N ASP A 237 21.21 -7.43 -26.51
CA ASP A 237 22.54 -7.23 -27.10
C ASP A 237 23.46 -8.43 -26.83
N ALA A 238 23.41 -9.01 -25.62
CA ALA A 238 24.14 -10.24 -25.29
C ALA A 238 23.63 -11.46 -26.09
N THR A 239 22.32 -11.55 -26.32
CA THR A 239 21.71 -12.64 -27.12
C THR A 239 22.12 -12.54 -28.60
N ASP A 240 22.18 -11.33 -29.15
CA ASP A 240 22.62 -11.08 -30.53
C ASP A 240 24.10 -11.48 -30.71
N VAL A 241 24.97 -11.10 -29.78
CA VAL A 241 26.38 -11.51 -29.78
C VAL A 241 26.53 -13.01 -29.59
N ALA A 242 25.78 -13.61 -28.66
CA ALA A 242 25.81 -15.05 -28.41
C ALA A 242 25.43 -15.85 -29.66
N THR A 243 24.42 -15.36 -30.39
CA THR A 243 23.97 -15.95 -31.67
C THR A 243 25.03 -15.80 -32.75
N ALA A 244 25.64 -14.61 -32.88
CA ALA A 244 26.68 -14.35 -33.87
C ALA A 244 27.96 -15.18 -33.65
N LEU A 245 28.33 -15.44 -32.39
CA LEU A 245 29.53 -16.19 -32.01
C LEU A 245 29.27 -17.69 -31.77
N ASN A 246 28.01 -18.12 -31.80
CA ASN A 246 27.57 -19.46 -31.40
C ASN A 246 28.13 -19.89 -30.02
N GLN A 247 28.15 -18.95 -29.07
CA GLN A 247 28.69 -19.10 -27.72
C GLN A 247 27.82 -18.37 -26.71
N SER A 248 27.65 -18.91 -25.50
CA SER A 248 26.92 -18.22 -24.44
C SER A 248 27.69 -16.98 -23.96
N VAL A 249 27.01 -15.84 -23.86
CA VAL A 249 27.56 -14.61 -23.28
C VAL A 249 27.01 -14.43 -21.86
N ASP A 250 27.91 -14.34 -20.89
CA ASP A 250 27.57 -14.08 -19.50
C ASP A 250 27.68 -12.57 -19.21
N ILE A 251 26.57 -11.96 -18.80
CA ILE A 251 26.52 -10.52 -18.48
C ILE A 251 26.93 -10.19 -17.03
N THR A 252 27.14 -11.18 -16.17
CA THR A 252 27.34 -11.03 -14.72
C THR A 252 28.47 -10.05 -14.39
N ALA A 253 29.62 -10.18 -15.06
CA ALA A 253 30.77 -9.31 -14.84
C ALA A 253 30.54 -7.84 -15.27
N GLN A 254 29.61 -7.60 -16.19
CA GLN A 254 29.23 -6.25 -16.61
C GLN A 254 28.30 -5.58 -15.60
N VAL A 255 27.45 -6.38 -14.94
CA VAL A 255 26.50 -5.96 -13.90
C VAL A 255 27.24 -5.65 -12.60
N PHE A 256 27.99 -6.63 -12.09
CA PHE A 256 28.76 -6.51 -10.86
C PHE A 256 30.22 -6.23 -11.22
N ARG A 257 30.50 -4.98 -11.62
CA ARG A 257 31.90 -4.58 -11.82
C ARG A 257 32.63 -4.70 -10.50
N THR A 258 33.76 -5.41 -10.49
CA THR A 258 34.74 -5.22 -9.42
C THR A 258 35.16 -3.77 -9.49
N HIS A 259 34.87 -2.99 -8.44
CA HIS A 259 35.50 -1.69 -8.28
C HIS A 259 37.00 -1.93 -8.04
N ASP A 260 37.76 -2.08 -9.13
CA ASP A 260 39.21 -2.17 -9.10
C ASP A 260 39.76 -0.84 -8.58
N GLY A 261 40.12 -0.81 -7.30
CA GLY A 261 40.66 0.37 -6.66
C GLY A 261 40.94 0.19 -5.18
N SER A 262 42.13 -0.36 -4.88
CA SER A 262 42.81 -0.34 -3.58
C SER A 262 42.38 -1.40 -2.55
N LEU A 263 42.90 -2.61 -2.70
CA LEU A 263 43.07 -3.58 -1.60
C LEU A 263 44.15 -3.08 -0.64
N SER A 264 43.84 -2.07 0.17
CA SER A 264 44.76 -1.60 1.22
C SER A 264 44.04 -0.97 2.42
N GLY A 265 43.52 -1.84 3.28
CA GLY A 265 43.50 -1.68 4.73
C GLY A 265 42.12 -1.85 5.37
N GLY A 266 42.03 -2.75 6.37
CA GLY A 266 41.08 -2.82 7.50
C GLY A 266 39.56 -2.70 7.24
N LEU A 267 39.12 -1.65 6.55
CA LEU A 267 37.77 -1.38 6.05
C LEU A 267 37.37 -2.26 4.86
N ASP A 268 38.33 -2.94 4.23
CA ASP A 268 38.13 -3.80 3.06
C ASP A 268 37.24 -5.03 3.34
N GLY A 269 37.23 -5.55 4.58
CA GLY A 269 36.48 -6.77 4.91
C GLY A 269 34.96 -6.59 4.85
N ALA A 270 34.44 -5.50 5.44
CA ALA A 270 33.02 -5.19 5.43
C ALA A 270 32.52 -4.84 4.02
N ARG A 271 33.32 -4.08 3.25
CA ARG A 271 33.02 -3.74 1.86
C ARG A 271 33.07 -4.96 0.93
N ALA A 272 34.01 -5.88 1.14
CA ALA A 272 34.07 -7.13 0.39
C ALA A 272 32.86 -8.03 0.71
N GLN A 273 32.47 -8.13 1.99
CA GLN A 273 31.28 -8.88 2.39
C GLN A 273 29.99 -8.29 1.81
N ALA A 274 29.88 -6.95 1.80
CA ALA A 274 28.79 -6.24 1.13
C ALA A 274 28.70 -6.55 -0.37
N GLN A 275 29.84 -6.53 -1.07
CA GLN A 275 29.88 -6.87 -2.50
C GLN A 275 29.53 -8.34 -2.76
N LEU A 276 29.94 -9.25 -1.87
CA LEU A 276 29.57 -10.66 -1.93
C LEU A 276 28.07 -10.86 -1.73
N GLU A 277 27.45 -10.14 -0.79
CA GLU A 277 26.00 -10.21 -0.60
C GLU A 277 25.25 -9.64 -1.80
N LEU A 278 25.71 -8.50 -2.34
CA LEU A 278 25.14 -7.89 -3.54
C LEU A 278 25.10 -8.85 -4.74
N SER A 279 26.15 -9.64 -4.89
CA SER A 279 26.33 -10.62 -5.97
C SER A 279 25.93 -12.05 -5.58
N LYS A 280 25.24 -12.25 -4.44
CA LYS A 280 24.88 -13.59 -3.92
C LYS A 280 24.12 -14.45 -4.93
N TYR A 281 23.23 -13.85 -5.71
CA TYR A 281 22.45 -14.54 -6.75
C TYR A 281 22.93 -14.22 -8.18
N ALA A 282 24.18 -13.77 -8.32
CA ALA A 282 24.77 -13.38 -9.61
C ALA A 282 24.74 -14.51 -10.66
N ASN A 283 24.85 -15.77 -10.25
CA ASN A 283 24.77 -16.91 -11.17
C ASN A 283 23.42 -16.99 -11.92
N TYR A 284 22.36 -16.42 -11.36
CA TYR A 284 21.04 -16.35 -12.00
C TYR A 284 20.91 -15.14 -12.94
N THR A 285 21.94 -14.30 -13.05
CA THR A 285 21.98 -13.11 -13.93
C THR A 285 22.63 -13.37 -15.28
N ALA A 286 23.31 -14.51 -15.44
CA ALA A 286 24.13 -14.80 -16.63
C ALA A 286 23.37 -14.69 -17.95
N THR A 287 22.12 -15.15 -17.98
CA THR A 287 21.25 -15.10 -19.17
C THR A 287 20.52 -13.76 -19.35
N GLY A 288 20.76 -12.81 -18.45
CA GLY A 288 20.02 -11.55 -18.39
C GLY A 288 18.56 -11.69 -17.93
N THR A 289 17.82 -10.61 -18.09
CA THR A 289 16.42 -10.49 -17.65
C THR A 289 15.48 -11.02 -18.73
N PRO A 290 14.66 -12.04 -18.44
CA PRO A 290 13.66 -12.53 -19.38
C PRO A 290 12.61 -11.45 -19.72
N THR A 291 12.28 -11.30 -21.01
CA THR A 291 11.31 -10.27 -21.47
C THR A 291 9.93 -10.44 -20.83
N TRP A 292 9.44 -11.67 -20.66
CA TRP A 292 8.15 -11.93 -20.01
C TRP A 292 8.09 -11.39 -18.58
N LEU A 293 9.24 -11.39 -17.87
CA LEU A 293 9.33 -10.99 -16.49
C LEU A 293 9.11 -9.48 -16.36
N VAL A 294 9.76 -8.69 -17.23
CA VAL A 294 9.54 -7.24 -17.33
C VAL A 294 8.12 -6.91 -17.77
N VAL A 295 7.59 -7.60 -18.79
CA VAL A 295 6.23 -7.34 -19.28
C VAL A 295 5.19 -7.57 -18.17
N THR A 296 5.27 -8.70 -17.47
CA THR A 296 4.32 -9.01 -16.39
C THR A 296 4.48 -8.09 -15.17
N TYR A 297 5.71 -7.67 -14.84
CA TYR A 297 5.94 -6.64 -13.84
C TYR A 297 5.28 -5.31 -14.23
N VAL A 298 5.53 -4.82 -15.45
CA VAL A 298 4.97 -3.54 -15.94
C VAL A 298 3.44 -3.59 -15.93
N ILE A 299 2.83 -4.67 -16.39
CA ILE A 299 1.37 -4.84 -16.34
C ILE A 299 0.87 -4.74 -14.89
N SER A 300 1.47 -5.46 -13.96
CA SER A 300 1.07 -5.46 -12.55
C SER A 300 1.25 -4.08 -11.91
N ASN A 301 2.36 -3.41 -12.20
CA ASN A 301 2.63 -2.07 -11.69
C ASN A 301 1.68 -1.02 -12.29
N VAL A 302 1.32 -1.14 -13.58
CA VAL A 302 0.30 -0.31 -14.21
C VAL A 302 -1.06 -0.52 -13.55
N VAL A 303 -1.48 -1.76 -13.30
CA VAL A 303 -2.74 -2.05 -12.58
C VAL A 303 -2.75 -1.37 -11.22
N LEU A 304 -1.69 -1.54 -10.42
CA LEU A 304 -1.57 -0.93 -9.10
C LEU A 304 -1.63 0.60 -9.14
N ASN A 305 -0.89 1.23 -10.06
CA ASN A 305 -0.93 2.67 -10.22
C ASN A 305 -2.31 3.15 -10.72
N SER A 306 -2.92 2.46 -11.69
CA SER A 306 -4.26 2.79 -12.18
C SER A 306 -5.32 2.74 -11.08
N LEU A 307 -5.25 1.78 -10.17
CA LEU A 307 -6.13 1.74 -8.99
C LEU A 307 -5.93 2.97 -8.09
N ASN A 308 -4.69 3.38 -7.84
CA ASN A 308 -4.41 4.59 -7.05
C ASN A 308 -4.93 5.86 -7.70
N TYR A 309 -4.76 6.00 -9.02
CA TYR A 309 -5.33 7.12 -9.78
C TYR A 309 -6.86 7.07 -9.75
N PHE A 310 -7.48 5.90 -9.91
CA PHE A 310 -8.92 5.72 -9.84
C PHE A 310 -9.49 6.17 -8.49
N TRP A 311 -8.92 5.67 -7.38
CA TRP A 311 -9.32 6.06 -6.03
C TRP A 311 -9.14 7.56 -5.79
N PHE A 312 -8.05 8.16 -6.28
CA PHE A 312 -7.84 9.60 -6.18
C PHE A 312 -8.85 10.40 -7.00
N SER A 313 -9.15 9.99 -8.23
CA SER A 313 -10.16 10.63 -9.06
C SER A 313 -11.53 10.64 -8.38
N LYS A 314 -11.91 9.56 -7.68
CA LYS A 314 -13.16 9.51 -6.92
C LYS A 314 -13.20 10.52 -5.76
N MET A 315 -12.08 10.73 -5.08
CA MET A 315 -11.98 11.80 -4.08
C MET A 315 -12.18 13.17 -4.70
N VAL A 316 -11.47 13.45 -5.80
CA VAL A 316 -11.54 14.76 -6.49
C VAL A 316 -12.95 15.00 -7.02
N GLU A 317 -13.63 13.99 -7.56
CA GLU A 317 -15.02 14.09 -8.01
C GLU A 317 -15.95 14.52 -6.87
N THR A 318 -15.82 13.92 -5.69
CA THR A 318 -16.59 14.28 -4.49
C THR A 318 -16.35 15.74 -4.08
N VAL A 319 -15.09 16.16 -4.05
CA VAL A 319 -14.72 17.55 -3.76
C VAL A 319 -15.29 18.51 -4.80
N LEU A 320 -15.18 18.18 -6.10
CA LEU A 320 -15.65 19.02 -7.20
C LEU A 320 -17.18 19.13 -7.26
N LYS A 321 -17.92 18.07 -6.94
CA LYS A 321 -19.39 18.10 -6.84
C LYS A 321 -19.85 19.15 -5.83
N ARG A 322 -19.08 19.40 -4.76
CA ARG A 322 -19.41 20.41 -3.76
C ARG A 322 -19.21 21.85 -4.25
N PHE A 323 -18.16 22.09 -5.04
CA PHE A 323 -17.92 23.42 -5.62
C PHE A 323 -18.85 23.71 -6.81
N ARG A 324 -19.36 22.68 -7.48
CA ARG A 324 -20.30 22.78 -8.60
C ARG A 324 -21.78 22.76 -8.15
N GLY A 325 -22.13 23.48 -7.07
CA GLY A 325 -23.52 23.58 -6.57
C GLY A 325 -24.57 23.82 -7.67
N PRO A 326 -25.85 23.46 -7.43
CA PRO A 326 -26.87 23.25 -8.45
C PRO A 326 -27.00 24.46 -9.40
N ALA A 327 -27.18 24.15 -10.68
CA ALA A 327 -27.33 25.14 -11.75
C ALA A 327 -28.29 26.26 -11.33
N ALA A 328 -27.87 27.50 -11.57
CA ALA A 328 -28.56 28.72 -11.21
C ALA A 328 -30.08 28.63 -11.42
N GLY A 329 -30.82 28.55 -10.32
CA GLY A 329 -32.27 28.35 -10.39
C GLY A 329 -32.99 28.47 -9.07
N GLU A 330 -32.65 29.44 -8.23
CA GLU A 330 -33.59 30.00 -7.24
C GLU A 330 -33.01 31.31 -6.69
N LYS A 331 -33.32 32.41 -7.39
CA LYS A 331 -33.20 33.76 -6.84
C LYS A 331 -34.48 34.04 -6.07
N GLU A 332 -34.42 34.08 -4.74
CA GLU A 332 -35.35 34.90 -3.97
C GLU A 332 -34.62 35.94 -3.10
N LYS A 333 -34.66 37.15 -3.64
CA LYS A 333 -34.87 38.46 -3.01
C LYS A 333 -34.63 38.59 -1.49
N GLY A 334 -33.65 39.44 -1.17
CA GLY A 334 -33.90 40.67 -0.42
C GLY A 334 -33.38 40.71 1.02
N SER A 335 -32.29 41.45 1.24
CA SER A 335 -32.37 42.80 1.83
C SER A 335 -30.97 43.42 1.91
N LYS A 336 -30.92 44.72 1.60
CA LYS A 336 -29.73 45.58 1.67
C LYS A 336 -29.43 45.94 3.13
N GLY A 337 -28.15 45.94 3.46
CA GLY A 337 -27.64 46.57 4.69
C GLY A 337 -26.12 46.49 4.69
N ALA A 338 -25.46 47.53 4.19
CA ALA A 338 -24.02 47.68 4.31
C ALA A 338 -23.69 48.05 5.75
N VAL A 339 -23.05 47.12 6.48
CA VAL A 339 -22.27 47.42 7.68
C VAL A 339 -20.93 46.71 7.50
N THR A 340 -19.87 47.49 7.40
CA THR A 340 -18.48 47.04 7.53
C THR A 340 -18.29 46.59 8.98
N ASP A 341 -18.44 45.29 9.23
CA ASP A 341 -18.39 44.73 10.57
C ASP A 341 -17.44 43.52 10.56
N SER A 342 -16.44 43.53 11.45
CA SER A 342 -15.49 42.43 11.66
C SER A 342 -16.20 41.09 11.90
N THR A 343 -17.40 41.15 12.49
CA THR A 343 -18.36 40.06 12.70
C THR A 343 -18.84 39.40 11.40
N THR A 344 -18.93 40.11 10.27
CA THR A 344 -19.30 39.51 8.98
C THR A 344 -18.11 38.80 8.33
N ALA A 345 -16.91 39.35 8.48
CA ALA A 345 -15.67 38.70 8.02
C ALA A 345 -15.36 37.44 8.84
N GLU A 346 -15.55 37.48 10.16
CA GLU A 346 -15.41 36.31 11.05
C GLU A 346 -16.45 35.23 10.73
N LYS A 347 -17.72 35.59 10.53
CA LYS A 347 -18.77 34.63 10.09
C LYS A 347 -18.45 34.02 8.72
N LEU A 348 -17.93 34.81 7.79
CA LEU A 348 -17.51 34.34 6.46
C LEU A 348 -16.31 33.39 6.57
N ASN A 349 -15.34 33.68 7.44
CA ASN A 349 -14.18 32.82 7.68
C ASN A 349 -14.60 31.51 8.35
N HIS A 350 -15.46 31.56 9.38
CA HIS A 350 -16.01 30.37 10.02
C HIS A 350 -16.81 29.50 9.02
N LEU A 351 -17.60 30.12 8.14
CA LEU A 351 -18.32 29.39 7.10
C LEU A 351 -17.35 28.72 6.10
N LYS A 352 -16.27 29.39 5.72
CA LYS A 352 -15.23 28.82 4.85
C LYS A 352 -14.52 27.64 5.53
N GLU A 353 -14.18 27.77 6.81
CA GLU A 353 -13.57 26.72 7.61
C GLU A 353 -14.50 25.51 7.76
N ASP A 354 -15.79 25.73 8.07
CA ASP A 354 -16.80 24.68 8.14
C ASP A 354 -16.98 23.95 6.79
N ILE A 355 -16.96 24.69 5.68
CA ILE A 355 -17.02 24.10 4.34
C ILE A 355 -15.76 23.27 4.06
N ALA A 356 -14.58 23.83 4.33
CA ALA A 356 -13.31 23.11 4.15
C ALA A 356 -13.25 21.84 5.00
N GLN A 357 -13.76 21.91 6.24
CA GLN A 357 -13.83 20.77 7.15
C GLN A 357 -14.69 19.65 6.57
N LYS A 358 -15.89 19.98 6.11
CA LYS A 358 -16.81 19.01 5.49
C LYS A 358 -16.23 18.39 4.23
N VAL A 359 -15.59 19.19 3.38
CA VAL A 359 -14.97 18.72 2.13
C VAL A 359 -13.87 17.69 2.39
N VAL A 360 -12.99 17.94 3.36
CA VAL A 360 -11.92 17.01 3.72
C VAL A 360 -12.49 15.69 4.26
N LEU A 361 -13.45 15.77 5.17
CA LEU A 361 -14.07 14.57 5.76
C LEU A 361 -14.78 13.72 4.70
N GLU A 362 -15.53 14.35 3.80
CA GLU A 362 -16.25 13.67 2.72
C GLU A 362 -15.30 13.01 1.72
N ALA A 363 -14.23 13.71 1.33
CA ALA A 363 -13.20 13.16 0.45
C ALA A 363 -12.49 11.95 1.08
N ALA A 364 -12.11 12.05 2.35
CA ALA A 364 -11.46 10.97 3.09
C ALA A 364 -12.39 9.76 3.28
N SER A 365 -13.67 10.00 3.60
CA SER A 365 -14.66 8.92 3.71
C SER A 365 -15.00 8.29 2.36
N LYS A 366 -14.98 9.04 1.26
CA LYS A 366 -15.15 8.45 -0.07
C LYS A 366 -13.95 7.57 -0.44
N LEU A 367 -12.74 8.00 -0.10
CA LEU A 367 -11.53 7.20 -0.30
C LEU A 367 -11.60 5.87 0.44
N GLU A 368 -11.94 5.92 1.72
CA GLU A 368 -12.16 4.76 2.57
C GLU A 368 -13.11 3.74 1.92
N GLN A 369 -14.24 4.21 1.40
CA GLN A 369 -15.24 3.35 0.77
C GLN A 369 -14.74 2.72 -0.54
N GLU A 370 -14.09 3.53 -1.38
CA GLU A 370 -13.63 3.10 -2.72
C GLU A 370 -12.38 2.22 -2.64
N GLU A 371 -11.51 2.42 -1.66
CA GLU A 371 -10.34 1.57 -1.43
C GLU A 371 -10.72 0.28 -0.70
N GLY A 372 -11.65 0.33 0.26
CA GLY A 372 -12.12 -0.85 0.99
C GLY A 372 -13.11 -1.74 0.23
N SER A 373 -13.73 -1.24 -0.85
CA SER A 373 -14.72 -2.02 -1.63
C SER A 373 -14.89 -1.56 -3.09
N PRO A 374 -13.81 -1.42 -3.88
CA PRO A 374 -13.88 -0.94 -5.25
C PRO A 374 -14.74 -1.86 -6.14
N PHE A 375 -15.63 -1.25 -6.93
CA PHE A 375 -16.51 -1.90 -7.92
C PHE A 375 -17.73 -2.67 -7.38
N LEU A 376 -18.14 -2.40 -6.15
CA LEU A 376 -19.50 -2.71 -5.70
C LEU A 376 -20.38 -1.45 -5.83
N GLU A 377 -20.86 -1.15 -7.03
CA GLU A 377 -22.08 -0.36 -7.16
C GLU A 377 -23.26 -1.22 -6.63
N ASP A 378 -24.15 -0.60 -5.84
CA ASP A 378 -25.50 -1.09 -5.44
C ASP A 378 -25.76 -1.95 -4.19
N VAL A 379 -25.18 -1.67 -3.00
CA VAL A 379 -25.85 -2.13 -1.75
C VAL A 379 -25.80 -1.16 -0.54
N SER A 380 -24.93 -0.14 -0.50
CA SER A 380 -24.76 0.67 0.71
C SER A 380 -25.65 1.93 0.81
N GLU A 381 -26.07 2.54 -0.31
CA GLU A 381 -26.74 3.84 -0.25
C GLU A 381 -28.22 3.77 0.18
N GLU A 382 -28.92 2.64 0.02
CA GLU A 382 -30.38 2.60 0.22
C GLU A 382 -30.87 2.06 1.58
N LYS A 383 -29.99 1.62 2.49
CA LYS A 383 -30.44 1.08 3.80
C LYS A 383 -29.93 1.77 5.07
N LEU A 384 -28.87 2.58 5.01
CA LEU A 384 -28.42 3.32 6.20
C LEU A 384 -29.06 4.71 6.34
N ALA A 385 -29.29 5.42 5.23
CA ALA A 385 -29.91 6.74 5.26
C ALA A 385 -31.42 6.69 5.61
N SER A 386 -32.11 5.58 5.32
CA SER A 386 -33.53 5.41 5.62
C SER A 386 -33.79 5.13 7.12
N ALA A 387 -32.99 4.27 7.76
CA ALA A 387 -33.20 3.91 9.17
C ALA A 387 -32.94 5.07 10.15
N VAL A 388 -31.92 5.89 9.88
CA VAL A 388 -31.57 7.04 10.73
C VAL A 388 -32.55 8.21 10.54
N ASN A 389 -33.01 8.46 9.31
CA ASN A 389 -34.00 9.49 9.03
C ASN A 389 -35.41 9.12 9.53
N MET A 390 -35.78 7.83 9.46
CA MET A 390 -37.05 7.36 10.04
C MET A 390 -37.06 7.48 11.57
N GLY A 391 -35.97 7.10 12.25
CA GLY A 391 -35.86 7.25 13.71
C GLY A 391 -35.93 8.70 14.18
N LEU A 392 -35.27 9.62 13.46
CA LEU A 392 -35.29 11.05 13.79
C LEU A 392 -36.65 11.71 13.51
N ALA A 393 -37.33 11.30 12.43
CA ALA A 393 -38.67 11.78 12.10
C ALA A 393 -39.73 11.29 13.11
N GLU A 394 -39.63 10.04 13.57
CA GLU A 394 -40.49 9.45 14.61
C GLU A 394 -40.33 10.18 15.96
N GLU A 395 -39.07 10.46 16.36
CA GLU A 395 -38.73 11.17 17.58
C GLU A 395 -39.19 12.64 17.55
N LEU A 396 -39.02 13.33 16.42
CA LEU A 396 -39.53 14.69 16.21
C LEU A 396 -41.06 14.75 16.22
N ARG A 397 -41.72 13.71 15.70
CA ARG A 397 -43.19 13.61 15.70
C ARG A 397 -43.73 13.38 17.11
N LYS A 398 -43.08 12.53 17.92
CA LYS A 398 -43.41 12.33 19.34
C LYS A 398 -43.20 13.60 20.18
N ARG A 399 -42.11 14.33 19.95
CA ARG A 399 -41.86 15.61 20.65
C ARG A 399 -42.86 16.70 20.29
N LYS A 400 -43.26 16.81 19.01
CA LYS A 400 -44.35 17.74 18.61
C LYS A 400 -45.70 17.37 19.22
N ALA A 401 -46.01 16.08 19.33
CA ALA A 401 -47.25 15.62 19.99
C ALA A 401 -47.27 15.94 21.49
N HIS A 402 -46.13 15.87 22.17
CA HIS A 402 -46.03 16.19 23.59
C HIS A 402 -46.13 17.69 23.88
N VAL A 403 -45.61 18.54 22.98
CA VAL A 403 -45.69 20.01 23.09
C VAL A 403 -47.08 20.54 22.71
N ALA A 404 -47.85 19.81 21.91
CA ALA A 404 -49.23 20.19 21.57
C ALA A 404 -50.27 19.74 22.61
N ALA A 405 -49.88 18.89 23.57
CA ALA A 405 -50.75 18.33 24.61
C ALA A 405 -50.49 18.90 26.02
N ALA A 406 -49.56 19.86 26.14
CA ALA A 406 -49.29 20.68 27.31
C ALA A 406 -49.67 22.13 26.99
#